data_AF-A0A7C6YQL3-F1
#
_entry.id   AF-A0A7C6YQL3-F1
#
_cell.length_a   1.000
_cell.length_b   1.000
_cell.length_c   1.000
_cell.angle_alpha   90.00
_cell.angle_beta   90.00
_cell.angle_gamma   90.00
#
_symmetry.space_group_name_H-M   'P 1'
#
loop_
_entity.id
_entity.type
_entity.pdbx_description
1 polymer ?
#
loop_
_entity_poly.entity_id
_entity_poly.type
_entity_poly.pdbx_seq_one_letter_code
_entity_poly.pdbx_strand_id
1 'polypeptide(L)' 'IKIDIKEKKLDVLISDEEMARRRTAWQKPEPKIKTGYLARYARLVTSASTGAVLK' A
#
# COMPACT_ATOMS: atom_id res chain seq x y z
N ILE A 1 -5.69 12.59 9.51
CA ILE A 1 -6.41 11.72 8.53
C ILE A 1 -7.88 12.07 8.65
N LYS A 2 -8.57 12.28 7.52
CA LYS A 2 -10.00 12.60 7.48
C LYS A 2 -10.73 11.44 6.81
N ILE A 3 -11.82 10.99 7.45
CA ILE A 3 -12.67 9.91 6.94
C ILE A 3 -14.04 10.51 6.67
N ASP A 4 -14.49 10.45 5.42
CA ASP A 4 -15.83 10.85 5.02
C ASP A 4 -16.59 9.63 4.50
N ILE A 5 -17.56 9.15 5.29
CA ILE A 5 -18.34 7.97 4.97
C ILE A 5 -19.37 8.27 3.87
N LYS A 6 -19.94 9.47 3.85
CA LYS A 6 -20.98 9.85 2.88
C LYS A 6 -20.37 9.96 1.49
N GLU A 7 -19.22 10.63 1.40
CA GLU A 7 -18.48 10.82 0.16
C GLU A 7 -17.59 9.62 -0.21
N LYS A 8 -17.45 8.62 0.68
CA LYS A 8 -16.57 7.45 0.53
C LYS A 8 -15.10 7.84 0.31
N LYS A 9 -14.63 8.87 1.03
CA LYS A 9 -13.28 9.43 0.91
C LYS A 9 -12.45 9.18 2.15
N LEU A 10 -11.16 8.95 1.92
CA LEU A 10 -10.13 8.85 2.94
C LEU A 10 -8.97 9.75 2.55
N ASP A 11 -8.83 10.87 3.24
CA ASP A 11 -7.83 11.89 2.93
C ASP A 11 -6.75 11.98 4.01
N VAL A 12 -5.52 12.27 3.58
CA VAL A 12 -4.41 12.60 4.47
C VAL A 12 -4.25 14.12 4.46
N LEU A 13 -4.24 14.74 5.65
CA LEU A 13 -4.23 16.20 5.82
C LEU A 13 -2.81 16.77 5.67
N ILE A 14 -2.18 16.54 4.52
CA ILE A 14 -0.88 17.09 4.14
C ILE A 14 -0.96 17.63 2.72
N SER A 15 -0.10 18.57 2.36
CA SER A 15 -0.03 19.08 0.98
C SER A 15 0.53 18.03 0.02
N ASP A 16 0.21 18.19 -1.26
CA ASP A 16 0.74 17.32 -2.32
C ASP A 16 2.27 17.41 -2.42
N GLU A 17 2.84 18.59 -2.16
CA GLU A 17 4.28 18.83 -2.09
C GLU A 17 4.96 17.98 -1.01
N GLU A 18 4.36 17.93 0.19
CA GLU A 18 4.87 17.12 1.29
C GLU A 18 4.72 15.63 1.01
N MET A 19 3.61 15.22 0.38
CA MET A 19 3.39 13.84 -0.03
C MET A 19 4.43 13.41 -1.08
N ALA A 20 4.69 14.26 -2.08
CA ALA A 20 5.72 14.02 -3.10
C ALA A 20 7.11 13.89 -2.47
N ARG A 21 7.47 14.80 -1.55
CA ARG A 21 8.75 14.74 -0.82
C ARG A 21 8.92 13.45 -0.01
N ARG A 22 7.87 12.98 0.67
CA ARG A 22 7.91 11.70 1.40
C ARG A 22 8.00 10.50 0.48
N ARG A 23 7.33 10.55 -0.68
CA ARG A 23 7.34 9.48 -1.67
C ARG A 23 8.72 9.29 -2.30
N THR A 24 9.46 10.37 -2.54
CA THR A 24 10.83 10.28 -3.06
C THR A 24 11.81 9.73 -2.01
N ALA A 25 11.59 10.01 -0.73
CA ALA A 25 12.39 9.48 0.37
C ALA A 25 12.00 8.04 0.79
N TRP A 26 10.89 7.51 0.28
CA TRP A 26 10.37 6.21 0.72
C TRP A 26 11.22 5.05 0.19
N GLN A 27 11.63 4.18 1.10
CA GLN A 27 12.32 2.93 0.79
C GLN A 27 11.43 1.75 1.14
N LYS A 28 11.29 0.82 0.18
CA LYS A 28 10.48 -0.38 0.38
C LYS A 28 11.08 -1.23 1.50
N PRO A 29 10.32 -1.54 2.57
CA PRO A 29 10.82 -2.40 3.64
C PRO A 29 10.98 -3.85 3.14
N GLU A 30 11.92 -4.56 3.75
CA GLU A 30 12.13 -5.98 3.44
C GLU A 30 10.94 -6.83 3.95
N PRO A 31 10.51 -7.86 3.18
CA PRO A 31 9.48 -8.79 3.65
C PRO A 31 9.90 -9.51 4.93
N LYS A 32 8.98 -9.56 5.92
CA LYS A 32 9.19 -10.27 7.19
C LYS A 32 9.43 -11.76 7.01
N ILE A 33 8.81 -12.36 5.98
CA ILE A 33 8.89 -13.79 5.68
C ILE A 33 9.50 -13.95 4.30
N LYS A 34 10.67 -14.58 4.23
CA LYS A 34 11.48 -14.70 3.01
C LYS A 34 11.39 -16.08 2.36
N THR A 35 10.83 -17.07 3.06
CA THR A 35 10.77 -18.47 2.61
C THR A 35 9.36 -19.06 2.73
N GLY A 36 9.16 -20.23 2.12
CA GLY A 36 7.89 -20.97 2.19
C GLY A 36 6.74 -20.32 1.42
N TYR A 37 5.52 -20.75 1.77
CA TYR A 37 4.31 -20.40 1.02
C TYR A 37 3.97 -18.91 1.08
N LEU A 38 4.24 -18.25 2.20
CA LEU A 38 3.96 -16.83 2.38
C LEU A 38 4.92 -15.94 1.58
N ALA A 39 6.17 -16.35 1.38
CA ALA A 39 7.08 -15.67 0.46
C ALA A 39 6.60 -15.76 -0.99
N ARG A 40 6.06 -16.94 -1.39
CA ARG A 40 5.43 -17.12 -2.70
C ARG A 40 4.19 -16.25 -2.86
N TYR A 41 3.33 -16.22 -1.84
CA TYR A 41 2.11 -15.40 -1.84
C TYR A 41 2.44 -13.91 -1.96
N ALA A 42 3.33 -13.38 -1.11
CA ALA A 42 3.72 -11.97 -1.10
C ALA A 42 4.34 -11.50 -2.43
N ARG A 43 4.90 -12.43 -3.22
CA ARG A 43 5.47 -12.14 -4.54
C ARG A 43 4.43 -12.12 -5.67
N LEU A 44 3.36 -12.91 -5.57
CA LEU A 44 2.41 -13.15 -6.67
C LEU A 44 1.04 -12.51 -6.46
N VAL A 45 0.68 -12.18 -5.22
CA VAL A 45 -0.63 -11.60 -4.91
C VAL A 45 -0.78 -10.21 -5.53
N THR A 46 -1.90 -9.97 -6.20
CA THR A 46 -2.28 -8.65 -6.72
C THR A 46 -2.92 -7.77 -5.66
N SER A 47 -3.22 -6.51 -6.00
CA SER A 47 -3.90 -5.60 -5.06
C SER A 47 -5.27 -6.15 -4.60
N ALA A 48 -5.68 -5.78 -3.39
CA ALA A 48 -7.02 -6.13 -2.89
C ALA A 48 -8.14 -5.59 -3.79
N SER A 49 -7.94 -4.42 -4.42
CA SER A 49 -8.89 -3.86 -5.39
C SER A 49 -9.06 -4.70 -6.66
N THR A 50 -8.09 -5.57 -6.97
CA THR A 50 -8.16 -6.53 -8.08
C THR A 50 -8.51 -7.94 -7.62
N GLY A 51 -8.94 -8.11 -6.37
CA GLY A 51 -9.39 -9.39 -5.81
C GLY A 51 -8.30 -10.24 -5.15
N ALA A 52 -7.08 -9.70 -4.96
CA ALA A 52 -5.96 -10.42 -4.32
C ALA A 52 -5.67 -11.80 -4.95
N VAL A 53 -5.82 -11.91 -6.27
CA VAL A 53 -5.54 -13.14 -7.02
C VAL A 53 -4.03 -13.32 -7.20
N LEU A 54 -3.59 -14.55 -7.44
CA LEU A 54 -2.19 -14.82 -7.76
C LEU A 54 -1.96 -14.64 -9.27
N LYS A 55 -0.96 -13.84 -9.63
CA LYS A 55 -0.49 -13.70 -11.01
C LYS A 55 1.00 -14.00 -11.10
#